data_AF-A0A382WR19-F1
#
_entry.id   AF-A0A382WR19-F1
#
_cell.length_a   1.000
_cell.length_b   1.000
_cell.length_c   1.000
_cell.angle_alpha   90.00
_cell.angle_beta   90.00
_cell.angle_gamma   90.00
#
_symmetry.space_group_name_H-M   'P 1'
#
loop_
_entity.id
_entity.type
_entity.pdbx_description
1 polymer ?
#
loop_
_entity_poly.entity_id
_entity_poly.type
_entity_poly.pdbx_seq_one_letter_code
_entity_poly.pdbx_strand_id
1 'polypeptide(L)' 'MKFEGTDSYVATEDLMIAVNASITLQRPLLVKGEPGTGKTVLAYEVAKALDRPLIEWHIKS' A
#
# COMPACT_ATOMS: atom_id res chain seq x y z
N MET A 1 -5.60 -13.22 2.92
CA MET A 1 -5.25 -11.97 3.63
C MET A 1 -5.88 -10.82 2.86
N LYS A 2 -6.60 -9.92 3.53
CA LYS A 2 -7.32 -8.81 2.90
C LYS A 2 -7.01 -7.53 3.68
N PHE A 3 -6.62 -6.48 2.96
CA PHE A 3 -6.46 -5.12 3.46
C PHE A 3 -7.82 -4.42 3.43
N GLU A 4 -8.24 -3.88 4.57
CA GLU A 4 -9.54 -3.21 4.74
C GLU A 4 -9.40 -1.72 5.08
N GLY A 5 -8.19 -1.16 4.94
CA GLY A 5 -7.86 0.17 5.44
C GLY A 5 -7.36 0.14 6.88
N THR A 6 -7.08 1.31 7.45
CA THR A 6 -6.73 1.49 8.87
C THR A 6 -7.36 2.76 9.41
N ASP A 7 -7.45 2.90 10.74
CA ASP A 7 -8.01 4.10 11.40
C ASP A 7 -7.31 5.41 10.98
N SER A 8 -6.06 5.32 10.55
CA SER A 8 -5.19 6.43 10.13
C SER A 8 -5.13 6.65 8.62
N TYR A 9 -5.72 5.78 7.80
CA TYR A 9 -5.59 5.85 6.35
C TYR A 9 -6.90 5.62 5.61
N VAL A 10 -7.43 6.71 5.04
CA VAL A 10 -8.62 6.69 4.18
C VAL A 10 -8.19 6.29 2.78
N ALA A 11 -8.20 4.98 2.50
CA ALA A 11 -8.05 4.47 1.15
C ALA A 11 -9.37 4.61 0.37
N THR A 12 -9.29 5.02 -0.90
CA THR A 12 -10.44 4.87 -1.79
C THR A 12 -10.74 3.38 -2.01
N GLU A 13 -11.99 3.05 -2.33
CA GLU A 13 -12.38 1.67 -2.62
C GLU A 13 -11.54 1.05 -3.75
N ASP A 14 -11.30 1.82 -4.82
CA ASP A 14 -10.45 1.40 -5.95
C ASP A 14 -9.01 1.05 -5.50
N LEU A 15 -8.44 1.85 -4.58
CA LEU A 15 -7.10 1.59 -4.06
C LEU A 15 -7.07 0.31 -3.23
N MET A 16 -8.08 0.08 -2.39
CA MET A 16 -8.20 -1.16 -1.62
C MET A 16 -8.34 -2.38 -2.55
N ILE A 17 -9.12 -2.28 -3.62
CA ILE A 17 -9.26 -3.34 -4.62
C ILE A 17 -7.91 -3.64 -5.27
N ALA A 18 -7.17 -2.62 -5.71
CA ALA A 18 -5.85 -2.79 -6.33
C ALA A 18 -4.83 -3.47 -5.39
N VAL A 19 -4.79 -3.05 -4.12
CA VAL A 19 -3.94 -3.67 -3.08
C VAL A 19 -4.31 -5.13 -2.89
N ASN A 20 -5.59 -5.43 -2.66
CA ASN A 20 -6.06 -6.79 -2.43
C ASN A 20 -5.85 -7.72 -3.64
N ALA A 21 -6.03 -7.19 -4.85
CA ALA A 21 -5.74 -7.92 -6.08
C ALA A 21 -4.25 -8.24 -6.19
N SER A 22 -3.37 -7.29 -5.88
CA SER A 22 -1.91 -7.50 -5.92
C SER A 22 -1.45 -8.59 -4.94
N ILE A 23 -2.01 -8.60 -3.72
CA ILE A 23 -1.75 -9.62 -2.70
C ILE A 23 -2.24 -10.99 -3.18
N THR A 24 -3.47 -11.05 -3.66
CA THR A 24 -4.11 -12.31 -4.10
C THR A 24 -3.40 -12.94 -5.29
N LEU A 25 -2.99 -12.11 -6.25
CA LEU A 25 -2.31 -12.55 -7.47
C LEU A 25 -0.80 -12.71 -7.29
N GLN A 26 -0.27 -12.32 -6.14
CA GLN A 26 1.17 -12.24 -5.86
C GLN A 26 1.94 -11.46 -6.94
N ARG A 27 1.35 -10.36 -7.41
CA ARG A 27 1.93 -9.48 -8.43
C ARG A 27 2.34 -8.15 -7.82
N PRO A 28 3.42 -7.53 -8.29
CA PRO A 28 3.85 -6.22 -7.80
C PRO A 28 2.82 -5.14 -8.13
N LEU A 29 2.64 -4.19 -7.22
CA LEU A 29 1.79 -3.01 -7.39
C LEU A 29 2.65 -1.74 -7.40
N LEU A 30 2.55 -0.95 -8.48
CA LEU A 30 3.19 0.36 -8.58
C LEU A 30 2.14 1.46 -8.35
N VAL A 31 2.31 2.23 -7.29
CA VAL A 31 1.41 3.34 -6.94
C VAL A 31 2.01 4.66 -7.40
N LYS A 32 1.29 5.40 -8.26
CA LYS A 32 1.66 6.73 -8.75
C LYS A 32 0.69 7.79 -8.23
N GLY A 33 1.12 9.05 -8.19
CA GLY A 33 0.27 10.19 -7.83
C GLY A 33 1.08 11.39 -7.38
N GLU A 34 0.42 12.54 -7.22
CA GLU A 34 1.04 13.81 -6.83
C GLU A 34 1.81 13.74 -5.49
N PRO A 35 2.87 14.53 -5.29
CA PRO A 35 3.53 14.63 -3.98
C PRO A 35 2.52 14.90 -2.85
N GLY A 36 2.67 14.22 -1.71
CA GLY A 36 1.78 14.41 -0.55
C GLY A 36 0.48 13.60 -0.55
N THR A 37 0.18 12.77 -1.55
CA THR A 37 -1.07 11.96 -1.60
C THR A 37 -1.06 10.67 -0.76
N GLY A 38 -0.20 10.58 0.26
CA GLY A 38 -0.20 9.44 1.19
C GLY A 38 0.32 8.11 0.64
N LYS A 39 1.02 8.07 -0.51
CA LYS A 39 1.61 6.85 -1.07
C LYS A 39 2.59 6.15 -0.13
N THR A 40 3.43 6.92 0.55
CA THR A 40 4.36 6.39 1.55
C THR A 40 3.59 5.79 2.73
N VAL A 41 2.57 6.49 3.23
CA VAL A 41 1.71 6.03 4.32
C VAL A 41 1.01 4.72 3.96
N LEU A 42 0.49 4.59 2.72
CA LEU A 42 -0.10 3.34 2.24
C LEU A 42 0.83 2.13 2.44
N ALA A 43 2.11 2.26 2.12
CA ALA A 43 3.05 1.15 2.26
C ALA A 43 3.22 0.72 3.72
N TYR A 44 3.30 1.68 4.66
CA TYR A 44 3.34 1.40 6.10
C TYR A 44 2.07 0.72 6.59
N GLU A 45 0.91 1.23 6.19
CA GLU A 45 -0.39 0.73 6.65
C GLU A 45 -0.68 -0.67 6.11
N VAL A 46 -0.31 -0.95 4.85
CA VAL A 46 -0.38 -2.29 4.27
C VAL A 46 0.55 -3.26 5.00
N ALA A 47 1.80 -2.86 5.27
CA ALA A 47 2.75 -3.71 6.00
C ALA A 47 2.24 -4.03 7.42
N LYS A 48 1.74 -3.02 8.14
CA LYS A 48 1.14 -3.16 9.47
C LYS A 48 -0.10 -4.07 9.46
N ALA A 49 -1.02 -3.86 8.52
CA ALA A 49 -2.24 -4.66 8.42
C ALA A 49 -1.98 -6.13 8.07
N LEU A 50 -0.88 -6.42 7.36
CA LEU A 50 -0.47 -7.77 6.99
C LEU A 50 0.48 -8.42 7.99
N ASP A 51 0.89 -7.70 9.05
CA ASP A 51 1.95 -8.10 9.99
C ASP A 51 3.23 -8.55 9.25
N ARG A 52 3.72 -7.68 8.36
CA ARG A 52 4.91 -7.92 7.54
C ARG A 52 5.95 -6.81 7.72
N PRO A 53 7.25 -7.13 7.60
CA PRO A 53 8.28 -6.11 7.59
C PRO A 53 8.12 -5.21 6.36
N LEU A 54 8.26 -3.89 6.56
CA LEU A 54 8.39 -2.92 5.46
C LEU A 54 9.88 -2.80 5.11
N ILE A 55 10.21 -3.02 3.84
CA ILE A 55 11.56 -2.79 3.32
C ILE A 55 11.54 -1.49 2.53
N GLU A 56 12.27 -0.49 3.02
CA GLU A 56 12.39 0.81 2.38
C GLU A 56 13.67 0.87 1.55
N TRP A 57 13.52 1.16 0.25
CA TRP A 57 14.65 1.41 -0.64
C TRP A 57 14.51 2.78 -1.28
N HIS A 58 15.43 3.68 -0.95
CA HIS A 58 15.53 5.01 -1.55
C HIS A 58 16.36 4.93 -2.83
N ILE A 59 15.71 4.90 -3.99
CA ILE A 59 16.40 4.88 -5.30
C ILE A 59 16.89 6.30 -5.62
N LYS A 60 18.20 6.48 -5.76
CA LYS A 60 18.85 7.67 -6.32
C LYS A 60 19.58 7.23 -7.60
N SER A 61 19.64 8.11 -8.61
CA SER A 61 20.49 7.91 -9.79
C SER A 61 21.97 8.05 -9.44
#